data_AF-E1RB19-F1
#
_entry.id   AF-E1RB19-F1
#
_cell.length_a   1.000
_cell.length_b   1.000
_cell.length_c   1.000
_cell.angle_alpha   90.00
_cell.angle_beta   90.00
_cell.angle_gamma   90.00
#
_symmetry.space_group_name_H-M   'P 1'
#
loop_
_entity.id
_entity.type
_entity.pdbx_description
1 polymer ?
#
loop_
_entity_poly.entity_id
_entity_poly.type
_entity_poly.pdbx_seq_one_letter_code
_entity_poly.pdbx_strand_id
1 'polypeptide(L)'
;MNEVKLMLIEIVGDELRIDISLTTLLILIVTIILITILLKKQKNKGAIFKKTVPVKMQYSIGGQTIEYEILRSYRNIEIAHRVFIEIMTRKAGQPFDHENDVIVEIYNSWYEMFSLIRNEIKDIPGNLIKGNETTKNLVSLLMDVLNKGLRPHLTSYQAKYRKWWLSHEKEEISPQELQKKYPEYEEQVSSIREVNMMLVKYCEQLKKIIYDK
;
A
#
# COMPACT_ATOMS: atom_id res chain seq x y z
N MET A 1 -47.27 -46.04 -7.19
CA MET A 1 -45.82 -46.04 -6.90
C MET A 1 -45.15 -45.52 -8.16
N ASN A 2 -44.73 -44.25 -8.20
CA ASN A 2 -44.23 -43.63 -9.43
C ASN A 2 -42.80 -44.11 -9.69
N GLU A 3 -42.60 -44.89 -10.76
CA GLU A 3 -41.27 -45.23 -11.26
C GLU A 3 -40.58 -43.97 -11.80
N VAL A 4 -39.53 -43.54 -11.13
CA VAL A 4 -38.59 -42.56 -11.67
C VAL A 4 -37.58 -43.36 -12.50
N LYS A 5 -37.79 -43.45 -13.83
CA LYS A 5 -36.78 -43.98 -14.76
C LYS A 5 -35.58 -43.02 -14.78
N LEU A 6 -34.57 -43.35 -13.98
CA LEU A 6 -33.25 -42.73 -14.07
C LEU A 6 -32.58 -43.23 -15.35
N MET A 7 -32.50 -42.33 -16.33
CA MET A 7 -31.64 -42.32 -17.52
C MET A 7 -31.10 -43.70 -17.95
N LEU A 8 -31.72 -44.30 -18.97
CA LEU A 8 -31.18 -45.48 -19.64
C LEU A 8 -30.21 -45.02 -20.73
N ILE A 9 -28.94 -45.36 -20.56
CA ILE A 9 -27.90 -45.19 -21.57
C ILE A 9 -27.61 -46.58 -22.12
N GLU A 10 -28.05 -46.85 -23.34
CA GLU A 10 -27.70 -48.06 -24.07
C GLU A 10 -26.70 -47.71 -25.17
N ILE A 11 -25.58 -48.45 -25.20
CA ILE A 11 -24.64 -48.42 -26.31
C ILE A 11 -25.01 -49.61 -27.20
N VAL A 12 -25.50 -49.33 -28.41
CA VAL A 12 -25.85 -50.36 -29.39
C VAL A 12 -24.96 -50.19 -30.61
N GLY A 13 -23.92 -51.03 -30.72
CA GLY A 13 -22.90 -50.89 -31.76
C GLY A 13 -22.07 -49.62 -31.55
N ASP A 14 -21.95 -48.79 -32.60
CA ASP A 14 -21.34 -47.45 -32.54
C ASP A 14 -22.34 -46.33 -32.19
N GLU A 15 -23.62 -46.67 -31.95
CA GLU A 15 -24.66 -45.68 -31.63
C GLU A 15 -24.90 -45.57 -30.12
N LEU A 16 -24.85 -44.34 -29.61
CA LEU A 16 -25.23 -43.99 -28.25
C LEU A 16 -26.71 -43.60 -28.21
N ARG A 17 -27.55 -44.41 -27.55
CA ARG A 17 -28.98 -44.09 -27.36
C ARG A 17 -29.22 -43.69 -25.91
N ILE A 18 -29.73 -42.48 -25.74
CA ILE A 18 -30.02 -41.89 -24.42
C ILE A 18 -31.53 -41.65 -24.34
N ASP A 19 -32.21 -42.43 -23.50
CA ASP A 19 -33.61 -42.20 -23.18
C ASP A 19 -33.73 -41.22 -22.01
N ILE A 20 -34.05 -39.97 -22.34
CA ILE A 20 -34.17 -38.87 -21.40
C ILE A 20 -35.65 -38.64 -21.08
N SER A 21 -36.01 -38.77 -19.80
CA SER A 21 -37.35 -38.40 -19.34
C SER A 21 -37.54 -36.87 -19.36
N LEU A 22 -38.77 -36.40 -19.58
CA LEU A 22 -39.09 -34.98 -19.60
C LEU A 22 -38.70 -34.27 -18.28
N THR A 23 -38.81 -34.97 -17.14
CA THR A 23 -38.44 -34.46 -15.81
C THR A 23 -36.93 -34.29 -15.68
N THR A 24 -36.12 -35.24 -16.17
CA THR A 24 -34.65 -35.11 -16.18
C THR A 24 -34.18 -33.94 -17.06
N LEU A 25 -34.83 -33.69 -18.20
CA LEU A 25 -34.52 -32.54 -19.05
C LEU A 25 -34.83 -31.21 -18.35
N LEU A 26 -35.97 -31.12 -17.66
CA LEU A 26 -36.39 -29.94 -16.90
C LEU A 26 -35.41 -29.61 -15.76
N ILE A 27 -34.96 -30.63 -15.02
CA ILE A 27 -33.96 -30.47 -13.95
C ILE A 27 -32.64 -29.94 -14.53
N LEU A 28 -32.17 -30.48 -15.66
CA LEU A 28 -30.94 -30.04 -16.31
C LEU A 28 -31.01 -28.55 -16.70
N ILE A 29 -32.12 -28.12 -17.31
CA ILE A 29 -32.35 -26.73 -17.70
C ILE A 29 -32.32 -25.81 -16.47
N VAL A 30 -33.02 -26.16 -15.40
CA VAL A 30 -33.03 -25.38 -14.15
C VAL A 30 -31.62 -25.28 -13.56
N THR A 31 -30.85 -26.38 -13.59
CA THR A 31 -29.49 -26.43 -13.06
C THR A 31 -28.55 -25.52 -13.85
N ILE A 32 -28.62 -25.56 -15.20
CA ILE A 32 -27.85 -24.67 -16.07
C ILE A 32 -28.20 -23.20 -15.81
N ILE A 33 -29.50 -22.87 -15.67
CA ILE A 33 -29.94 -21.50 -15.37
C ILE A 33 -29.37 -21.04 -14.02
N LEU A 34 -29.43 -21.87 -12.99
CA LEU A 34 -28.85 -21.59 -11.66
C LEU A 34 -27.34 -21.35 -11.73
N ILE A 35 -26.59 -22.20 -12.44
CA ILE A 35 -25.14 -22.04 -12.64
C ILE A 35 -24.86 -20.73 -13.37
N THR A 36 -25.59 -20.42 -14.44
CA THR A 36 -25.40 -19.17 -15.20
C THR A 36 -25.68 -17.94 -14.33
N ILE A 37 -26.70 -17.98 -13.47
CA ILE A 37 -27.02 -16.91 -12.53
C ILE A 37 -25.90 -16.76 -11.50
N LEU A 38 -25.40 -17.85 -10.93
CA LEU A 38 -24.29 -17.83 -9.95
C LEU A 38 -23.01 -17.27 -10.57
N LEU A 39 -22.64 -17.70 -11.78
CA LEU A 39 -21.47 -17.19 -12.52
C LEU A 39 -21.62 -15.69 -12.87
N LYS A 40 -22.81 -15.25 -13.29
CA LYS A 40 -23.09 -13.82 -13.53
C LYS A 40 -22.99 -13.01 -12.24
N LYS A 41 -23.52 -13.52 -11.12
CA LYS A 41 -23.48 -12.83 -9.81
C LYS A 41 -22.04 -12.73 -9.28
N GLN A 42 -21.22 -13.75 -9.50
CA GLN A 42 -19.80 -13.75 -9.13
C GLN A 42 -18.97 -12.77 -9.99
N LYS A 43 -19.22 -12.71 -11.31
CA LYS A 43 -18.61 -11.69 -12.20
C LYS A 43 -19.07 -10.26 -11.86
N ASN A 44 -20.36 -10.06 -11.54
CA ASN A 44 -20.89 -8.74 -11.20
C ASN A 44 -20.39 -8.21 -9.85
N LYS A 45 -20.08 -9.08 -8.87
CA LYS A 45 -19.37 -8.64 -7.66
C LYS A 45 -18.06 -7.93 -8.02
N GLY A 46 -17.30 -8.42 -9.01
CA GLY A 46 -16.10 -7.75 -9.51
C GLY A 46 -16.35 -6.46 -10.31
N ALA A 47 -17.56 -6.25 -10.83
CA ALA A 47 -17.93 -5.07 -11.60
C ALA A 47 -18.46 -3.90 -10.73
N ILE A 48 -19.09 -4.20 -9.58
CA ILE A 48 -19.57 -3.18 -8.63
C ILE A 48 -18.41 -2.37 -8.01
N PHE A 49 -17.20 -2.94 -7.95
CA PHE A 49 -15.99 -2.25 -7.49
C PHE A 49 -15.26 -1.43 -8.59
N LYS A 50 -15.80 -1.32 -9.82
CA LYS A 50 -15.15 -0.62 -10.94
C LYS A 50 -15.42 0.89 -11.04
N LYS A 51 -16.24 1.49 -10.17
CA LYS A 51 -16.31 2.95 -10.08
C LYS A 51 -15.09 3.46 -9.30
N THR A 52 -13.95 3.55 -9.99
CA THR A 52 -12.72 4.07 -9.42
C THR A 52 -12.56 5.54 -9.82
N VAL A 53 -12.51 6.44 -8.85
CA VAL A 53 -12.20 7.85 -9.07
C VAL A 53 -10.67 7.99 -9.19
N PRO A 54 -10.13 8.61 -10.26
CA PRO A 54 -8.72 8.95 -10.34
C PRO A 54 -8.38 10.08 -9.36
N VAL A 55 -7.34 9.89 -8.57
CA VAL A 55 -6.74 10.95 -7.74
C VAL A 55 -5.45 11.37 -8.41
N LYS A 56 -5.38 12.65 -8.75
CA LYS A 56 -4.13 13.29 -9.20
C LYS A 56 -3.38 13.77 -7.98
N MET A 57 -2.11 13.39 -7.89
CA MET A 57 -1.22 13.84 -6.84
C MET A 57 -0.03 14.52 -7.46
N GLN A 58 0.31 15.68 -6.92
CA GLN A 58 1.55 16.37 -7.21
C GLN A 58 2.42 16.27 -5.98
N TYR A 59 3.67 15.88 -6.20
CA TYR A 59 4.64 15.78 -5.12
C TYR A 59 5.99 16.32 -5.55
N SER A 60 6.52 17.26 -4.76
CA SER A 60 7.83 17.84 -5.01
C SER A 60 8.88 17.09 -4.20
N ILE A 61 9.82 16.43 -4.89
CA ILE A 61 10.92 15.69 -4.27
C ILE A 61 12.22 16.05 -4.98
N GLY A 62 13.26 16.42 -4.22
CA GLY A 62 14.57 16.79 -4.78
C GLY A 62 14.52 17.94 -5.80
N GLY A 63 13.62 18.92 -5.62
CA GLY A 63 13.47 20.07 -6.52
C GLY A 63 12.66 19.81 -7.80
N GLN A 64 12.14 18.60 -8.00
CA GLN A 64 11.28 18.25 -9.14
C GLN A 64 9.86 17.97 -8.66
N THR A 65 8.87 18.48 -9.37
CA THR A 65 7.46 18.13 -9.15
C THR A 65 7.10 16.97 -10.06
N ILE A 66 6.70 15.85 -9.43
CA ILE A 66 6.24 14.65 -10.12
C ILE A 66 4.73 14.54 -9.95
N GLU A 67 4.03 14.26 -11.05
CA GLU A 67 2.60 13.99 -11.04
C GLU A 67 2.33 12.49 -11.13
N TYR A 68 1.45 11.99 -10.28
CA TYR A 68 0.93 10.64 -10.35
C TYR A 68 -0.58 10.67 -10.47
N GLU A 69 -1.11 9.87 -11.38
CA GLU A 69 -2.53 9.55 -11.44
C GLU A 69 -2.76 8.15 -10.90
N ILE A 70 -3.57 8.04 -9.85
CA ILE A 70 -3.85 6.78 -9.16
C ILE A 70 -5.34 6.56 -9.10
N LEU A 71 -5.81 5.45 -9.69
CA LEU A 71 -7.18 5.00 -9.53
C LEU A 71 -7.41 4.45 -8.13
N ARG A 72 -8.49 4.90 -7.48
CA ARG A 72 -8.94 4.42 -6.17
C ARG A 72 -9.59 3.04 -6.26
N SER A 73 -8.82 2.03 -6.63
CA SER A 73 -9.22 0.63 -6.51
C SER A 73 -9.13 0.17 -5.05
N TYR A 74 -9.91 -0.86 -4.67
CA TYR A 74 -9.82 -1.46 -3.33
C TYR A 74 -8.38 -1.78 -2.93
N ARG A 75 -7.59 -2.35 -3.86
CA ARG A 75 -6.20 -2.72 -3.59
C ARG A 75 -5.29 -1.51 -3.39
N ASN A 76 -5.47 -0.45 -4.17
CA ASN A 76 -4.67 0.76 -4.01
C ASN A 76 -5.02 1.48 -2.70
N ILE A 77 -6.30 1.51 -2.32
CA ILE A 77 -6.76 2.03 -1.02
C ILE A 77 -6.15 1.22 0.12
N GLU A 78 -6.16 -0.11 0.02
CA GLU A 78 -5.59 -1.02 1.02
C GLU A 78 -4.09 -0.77 1.23
N ILE A 79 -3.31 -0.69 0.15
CA ILE A 79 -1.87 -0.39 0.20
C ILE A 79 -1.63 1.00 0.77
N ALA A 80 -2.34 2.02 0.27
CA ALA A 80 -2.21 3.40 0.74
C ALA A 80 -2.55 3.54 2.22
N HIS A 81 -3.60 2.85 2.70
CA HIS A 81 -4.02 2.87 4.09
C HIS A 81 -2.97 2.26 5.02
N ARG A 82 -2.41 1.10 4.69
CA ARG A 82 -1.37 0.48 5.53
C ARG A 82 -0.16 1.38 5.67
N VAL A 83 0.34 1.92 4.57
CA VAL A 83 1.47 2.86 4.61
C VAL A 83 1.12 4.15 5.36
N PHE A 84 -0.08 4.68 5.15
CA PHE A 84 -0.54 5.87 5.85
C PHE A 84 -0.52 5.70 7.38
N ILE A 85 -0.99 4.56 7.88
CA ILE A 85 -0.97 4.23 9.31
C ILE A 85 0.46 4.17 9.83
N GLU A 86 1.38 3.52 9.11
CA GLU A 86 2.79 3.45 9.51
C GLU A 86 3.44 4.83 9.64
N ILE A 87 3.14 5.77 8.74
CA ILE A 87 3.74 7.10 8.82
C ILE A 87 3.09 7.93 9.94
N MET A 88 1.75 7.98 9.99
CA MET A 88 1.01 8.86 10.89
C MET A 88 1.10 8.49 12.37
N THR A 89 1.32 7.22 12.68
CA THR A 89 1.44 6.73 14.06
C THR A 89 2.85 6.87 14.62
N ARG A 90 3.79 7.36 13.82
CA ARG A 90 5.22 7.49 14.16
C ARG A 90 5.65 8.96 14.20
N LYS A 91 6.88 9.21 14.67
CA LYS A 91 7.48 10.56 14.70
C LYS A 91 7.54 11.21 13.32
N ALA A 92 7.59 10.40 12.26
CA ALA A 92 7.54 10.85 10.87
C ALA A 92 6.25 11.61 10.49
N GLY A 93 5.10 11.25 11.08
CA GLY A 93 3.80 11.86 10.80
C GLY A 93 3.47 13.06 11.71
N GLN A 94 4.33 13.37 12.67
CA GLN A 94 4.16 14.49 13.58
C GLN A 94 5.17 15.59 13.25
N PRO A 95 4.80 16.89 13.36
CA PRO A 95 5.76 17.98 13.21
C PRO A 95 6.98 17.79 14.12
N PHE A 96 8.16 18.04 13.57
CA PHE A 96 9.40 18.06 14.35
C PHE A 96 9.35 19.16 15.41
N ASP A 97 9.55 18.78 16.67
CA ASP A 97 9.61 19.65 17.83
C ASP A 97 11.05 19.77 18.32
N HIS A 98 11.68 20.90 17.98
CA HIS A 98 13.06 21.19 18.33
C HIS A 98 13.38 21.23 19.84
N GLU A 99 12.39 21.42 20.71
CA GLU A 99 12.63 21.46 22.15
C GLU A 99 12.54 20.09 22.79
N ASN A 100 11.62 19.24 22.32
CA ASN A 100 11.34 17.96 22.96
C ASN A 100 11.92 16.75 22.23
N ASP A 101 12.09 16.84 20.90
CA ASP A 101 12.54 15.70 20.10
C ASP A 101 14.03 15.44 20.23
N VAL A 102 14.38 14.16 20.35
CA VAL A 102 15.76 13.69 20.31
C VAL A 102 16.08 13.11 18.93
N ILE A 103 17.11 13.63 18.26
CA ILE A 103 17.46 13.26 16.87
C ILE A 103 17.74 11.76 16.74
N VAL A 104 18.40 11.13 17.72
CA VAL A 104 18.69 9.68 17.66
C VAL A 104 17.40 8.84 17.65
N GLU A 105 16.36 9.28 18.36
CA GLU A 105 15.05 8.61 18.41
C GLU A 105 14.29 8.81 17.11
N ILE A 106 14.36 10.01 16.52
CA ILE A 106 13.83 10.27 15.17
C ILE A 106 14.44 9.29 14.17
N TYR A 107 15.76 9.14 14.21
CA TYR A 107 16.46 8.22 13.32
C TYR A 107 16.10 6.76 13.52
N ASN A 108 15.84 6.34 14.76
CA ASN A 108 15.32 4.99 15.01
C ASN A 108 13.91 4.85 14.42
N SER A 109 13.02 5.80 14.70
CA SER A 109 11.64 5.80 14.17
C SER A 109 11.60 5.83 12.64
N TRP A 110 12.46 6.61 11.98
CA TRP A 110 12.50 6.73 10.52
C TRP A 110 13.06 5.48 9.86
N TYR A 111 14.06 4.84 10.47
CA TYR A 111 14.62 3.59 9.96
C TYR A 111 13.62 2.43 10.04
N GLU A 112 12.88 2.33 11.16
CA GLU A 112 11.79 1.37 11.31
C GLU A 112 10.69 1.59 10.27
N MET A 113 10.23 2.83 10.13
CA MET A 113 9.24 3.21 9.11
C MET A 113 9.71 2.84 7.69
N PHE A 114 10.98 3.14 7.33
CA PHE A 114 11.54 2.78 6.03
C PHE A 114 11.44 1.26 5.79
N SER A 115 11.77 0.47 6.80
CA SER A 115 11.75 -0.99 6.73
C SER A 115 10.32 -1.53 6.56
N LEU A 116 9.35 -0.98 7.29
CA LEU A 116 7.94 -1.38 7.22
C LEU A 116 7.32 -1.03 5.87
N ILE A 117 7.52 0.20 5.39
CA ILE A 117 7.03 0.61 4.07
C ILE A 117 7.70 -0.23 2.96
N ARG A 118 8.99 -0.51 3.07
CA ARG A 118 9.68 -1.39 2.11
C ARG A 118 9.09 -2.80 2.10
N ASN A 119 8.75 -3.36 3.26
CA ASN A 119 8.10 -4.67 3.34
C ASN A 119 6.69 -4.63 2.74
N GLU A 120 5.92 -3.59 3.01
CA GLU A 120 4.61 -3.37 2.39
C GLU A 120 4.68 -3.33 0.86
N ILE A 121 5.69 -2.66 0.30
CA ILE A 121 5.92 -2.64 -1.15
C ILE A 121 6.32 -4.04 -1.67
N LYS A 122 7.20 -4.75 -0.95
CA LYS A 122 7.70 -6.07 -1.32
C LYS A 122 6.59 -7.13 -1.35
N ASP A 123 5.62 -7.00 -0.46
CA ASP A 123 4.51 -7.95 -0.32
C ASP A 123 3.41 -7.73 -1.36
N ILE A 124 3.55 -6.73 -2.25
CA ILE A 124 2.63 -6.51 -3.36
C ILE A 124 2.83 -7.60 -4.43
N PRO A 125 1.80 -8.40 -4.75
CA PRO A 125 1.88 -9.42 -5.79
C PRO A 125 2.24 -8.85 -7.17
N GLY A 126 3.19 -9.48 -7.85
CA GLY A 126 3.67 -9.01 -9.16
C GLY A 126 2.60 -8.96 -10.26
N ASN A 127 1.55 -9.78 -10.17
CA ASN A 127 0.41 -9.72 -11.10
C ASN A 127 -0.41 -8.42 -10.97
N LEU A 128 -0.45 -7.83 -9.78
CA LEU A 128 -1.07 -6.52 -9.56
C LEU A 128 -0.24 -5.40 -10.18
N ILE A 129 1.08 -5.56 -10.23
CA ILE A 129 2.00 -4.58 -10.85
C ILE A 129 1.92 -4.71 -12.37
N LYS A 130 2.09 -5.92 -12.94
CA LYS A 130 2.19 -6.13 -14.40
C LYS A 130 0.97 -5.67 -15.19
N GLY A 131 -0.23 -5.76 -14.59
CA GLY A 131 -1.50 -5.47 -15.26
C GLY A 131 -2.17 -4.15 -14.88
N ASN A 132 -1.62 -3.36 -13.94
CA ASN A 132 -2.27 -2.15 -13.45
C ASN A 132 -1.29 -0.97 -13.32
N GLU A 133 -1.36 -0.05 -14.28
CA GLU A 133 -0.51 1.14 -14.31
C GLU A 133 -0.69 2.05 -13.09
N THR A 134 -1.89 2.09 -12.53
CA THR A 134 -2.14 2.93 -11.34
C THR A 134 -1.56 2.33 -10.06
N THR A 135 -1.52 1.00 -9.96
CA THR A 135 -0.82 0.33 -8.85
C THR A 135 0.69 0.52 -9.00
N LYS A 136 1.24 0.44 -10.21
CA LYS A 136 2.64 0.81 -10.47
C LYS A 136 2.93 2.24 -10.05
N ASN A 137 2.08 3.20 -10.40
CA ASN A 137 2.23 4.60 -9.98
C ASN A 137 2.25 4.75 -8.45
N LEU A 138 1.37 4.03 -7.73
CA LEU A 138 1.40 4.02 -6.26
C LEU A 138 2.71 3.47 -5.72
N VAL A 139 3.19 2.35 -6.27
CA VAL A 139 4.45 1.74 -5.87
C VAL A 139 5.64 2.65 -6.16
N SER A 140 5.68 3.27 -7.34
CA SER A 140 6.72 4.24 -7.72
C SER A 140 6.74 5.44 -6.79
N LEU A 141 5.57 5.99 -6.45
CA LEU A 141 5.43 7.07 -5.49
C LEU A 141 5.98 6.67 -4.10
N LEU A 142 5.59 5.49 -3.61
CA LEU A 142 6.08 4.96 -2.34
C LEU A 142 7.61 4.79 -2.34
N MET A 143 8.16 4.23 -3.41
CA MET A 143 9.62 4.08 -3.57
C MET A 143 10.33 5.43 -3.64
N ASP A 144 9.74 6.43 -4.30
CA ASP A 144 10.33 7.76 -4.42
C ASP A 144 10.39 8.48 -3.08
N VAL A 145 9.34 8.39 -2.25
CA VAL A 145 9.37 8.92 -0.88
C VAL A 145 10.52 8.32 -0.07
N LEU A 146 10.71 7.01 -0.15
CA LEU A 146 11.79 6.33 0.55
C LEU A 146 13.19 6.70 -0.01
N ASN A 147 13.35 6.67 -1.32
CA ASN A 147 14.66 6.76 -1.97
C ASN A 147 15.12 8.20 -2.28
N LYS A 148 14.20 9.08 -2.61
CA LYS A 148 14.48 10.49 -2.97
C LYS A 148 14.11 11.45 -1.84
N GLY A 149 13.13 11.09 -1.00
CA GLY A 149 12.75 11.87 0.17
C GLY A 149 13.64 11.58 1.38
N LEU A 150 13.59 10.35 1.88
CA LEU A 150 14.21 9.99 3.16
C LEU A 150 15.70 9.64 3.07
N ARG A 151 16.08 8.80 2.10
CA ARG A 151 17.45 8.25 1.98
C ARG A 151 18.55 9.32 1.86
N PRO A 152 18.39 10.43 1.12
CA PRO A 152 19.45 11.44 1.00
C PRO A 152 19.85 12.01 2.36
N HIS A 153 18.86 12.37 3.19
CA HIS A 153 19.11 12.87 4.55
C HIS A 153 19.81 11.82 5.42
N LEU A 154 19.28 10.59 5.46
CA LEU A 154 19.85 9.52 6.27
C LEU A 154 21.31 9.22 5.87
N THR A 155 21.62 9.31 4.58
CA THR A 155 22.98 9.04 4.08
C THR A 155 23.96 10.15 4.46
N SER A 156 23.53 11.41 4.41
CA SER A 156 24.39 12.57 4.70
C SER A 156 24.64 12.79 6.19
N TYR A 157 23.61 12.61 7.03
CA TYR A 157 23.66 13.07 8.43
C TYR A 157 23.67 11.93 9.47
N GLN A 158 22.92 10.85 9.23
CA GLN A 158 22.65 9.83 10.27
C GLN A 158 23.92 9.20 10.83
N ALA A 159 24.84 8.77 9.96
CA ALA A 159 26.04 8.05 10.37
C ALA A 159 26.99 8.93 11.20
N LYS A 160 27.21 10.18 10.76
CA LYS A 160 28.07 11.14 11.47
C LYS A 160 27.50 11.45 12.85
N TYR A 161 26.21 11.75 12.91
CA TYR A 161 25.53 12.09 14.16
C TYR A 161 25.53 10.91 15.14
N ARG A 162 25.23 9.68 14.68
CA ARG A 162 25.28 8.49 15.56
C ARG A 162 26.67 8.26 16.14
N LYS A 163 27.72 8.42 15.33
CA LYS A 163 29.10 8.28 15.81
C LYS A 163 29.41 9.31 16.90
N TRP A 164 29.02 10.56 16.67
CA TRP A 164 29.21 11.64 17.65
C TRP A 164 28.36 11.43 18.91
N TRP A 165 27.11 11.02 18.77
CA TRP A 165 26.20 10.76 19.90
C TRP A 165 26.77 9.71 20.84
N LEU A 166 27.21 8.56 20.30
CA LEU A 166 27.77 7.46 21.09
C LEU A 166 29.02 7.85 21.90
N SER A 167 29.78 8.86 21.46
CA SER A 167 30.93 9.34 22.23
C SER A 167 30.57 10.31 23.35
N HIS A 168 29.36 10.87 23.37
CA HIS A 168 28.94 11.90 24.32
C HIS A 168 27.68 11.54 25.13
N GLU A 169 27.00 10.43 24.82
CA GLU A 169 25.75 10.01 25.49
C GLU A 169 25.87 9.73 27.00
N LYS A 170 27.11 9.63 27.50
CA LYS A 170 27.40 9.43 28.93
C LYS A 170 27.56 10.73 29.72
N GLU A 171 27.46 11.88 29.06
CA GLU A 171 27.48 13.18 29.75
C GLU A 171 26.23 13.31 30.64
N GLU A 172 26.39 13.88 31.84
CA GLU A 172 25.30 14.12 32.81
C GLU A 172 24.46 15.35 32.42
N ILE A 173 23.96 15.39 31.19
CA ILE A 173 23.05 16.41 30.68
C ILE A 173 21.87 15.74 29.98
N SER A 174 20.78 16.47 29.77
CA SER A 174 19.64 15.90 29.07
C SER A 174 19.99 15.58 27.61
N PRO A 175 19.38 14.55 26.99
CA PRO A 175 19.55 14.25 25.56
C PRO A 175 19.30 15.46 24.64
N GLN A 176 18.32 16.30 25.00
CA GLN A 176 17.93 17.51 24.29
C GLN A 176 19.01 18.60 24.36
N GLU A 177 19.66 18.77 25.51
CA GLU A 177 20.80 19.69 25.64
C GLU A 177 22.05 19.12 24.97
N LEU A 178 22.25 17.81 25.07
CA LEU A 178 23.38 17.14 24.45
C LEU A 178 23.37 17.34 22.94
N GLN A 179 22.27 17.01 22.25
CA GLN A 179 22.23 17.12 20.79
C GLN A 179 22.54 18.53 20.26
N LYS A 180 22.19 19.58 21.02
CA LYS A 180 22.47 20.99 20.67
C LYS A 180 23.98 21.29 20.64
N LYS A 181 24.83 20.47 21.27
CA LYS A 181 26.30 20.58 21.22
C LYS A 181 26.92 20.00 19.93
N TYR A 182 26.15 19.30 19.09
CA TYR A 182 26.68 18.73 17.86
C TYR A 182 27.13 19.83 16.88
N PRO A 183 28.35 19.78 16.31
CA PRO A 183 28.86 20.87 15.48
C PRO A 183 28.00 21.23 14.26
N GLU A 184 27.33 20.24 13.67
CA GLU A 184 26.44 20.42 12.49
C GLU A 184 24.95 20.43 12.90
N TYR A 185 24.61 20.74 14.17
CA TYR A 185 23.24 20.63 14.71
C TYR A 185 22.21 21.42 13.91
N GLU A 186 22.45 22.71 13.68
CA GLU A 186 21.48 23.58 12.97
C GLU A 186 21.21 23.11 11.53
N GLU A 187 22.27 22.72 10.80
CA GLU A 187 22.14 22.18 9.45
C GLU A 187 21.34 20.88 9.45
N GLN A 188 21.66 19.98 10.38
CA GLN A 188 20.97 18.70 10.52
C GLN A 188 19.49 18.88 10.87
N VAL A 189 19.17 19.77 11.81
CA VAL A 189 17.80 20.09 12.20
C VAL A 189 17.01 20.68 11.03
N SER A 190 17.62 21.59 10.26
CA SER A 190 16.99 22.13 9.05
C SER A 190 16.63 21.00 8.08
N SER A 191 17.56 20.09 7.81
CA SER A 191 17.33 18.96 6.92
C SER A 191 16.28 17.98 7.46
N ILE A 192 16.24 17.73 8.78
CA ILE A 192 15.19 16.91 9.43
C ILE A 192 13.81 17.55 9.22
N ARG A 193 13.69 18.88 9.43
CA ARG A 193 12.43 19.61 9.25
C ARG A 193 11.95 19.52 7.80
N GLU A 194 12.84 19.68 6.83
CA GLU A 194 12.51 19.53 5.41
C GLU A 194 11.93 18.15 5.08
N VAL A 195 12.60 17.09 5.53
CA VAL A 195 12.14 15.71 5.34
C VAL A 195 10.83 15.46 6.09
N ASN A 196 10.67 15.96 7.31
CA ASN A 196 9.44 15.81 8.07
C ASN A 196 8.24 16.49 7.38
N MET A 197 8.40 17.74 6.92
CA MET A 197 7.36 18.44 6.16
C MET A 197 6.98 17.70 4.88
N MET A 198 7.97 17.13 4.19
CA MET A 198 7.79 16.28 3.02
C MET A 198 6.92 15.06 3.39
N LEU A 199 7.29 14.30 4.42
CA LEU A 199 6.53 13.13 4.89
C LEU A 199 5.10 13.46 5.32
N VAL A 200 4.88 14.58 6.02
CA VAL A 200 3.54 15.06 6.40
C VAL A 200 2.71 15.37 5.16
N LYS A 201 3.25 16.12 4.19
CA LYS A 201 2.56 16.40 2.92
C LYS A 201 2.22 15.12 2.17
N TYR A 202 3.11 14.13 2.23
CA TYR A 202 2.89 12.83 1.60
C TYR A 202 1.70 12.09 2.23
N CYS A 203 1.61 12.07 3.56
CA CYS A 203 0.44 11.52 4.27
C CYS A 203 -0.86 12.18 3.85
N GLU A 204 -0.87 13.51 3.66
CA GLU A 204 -2.05 14.21 3.15
C GLU A 204 -2.44 13.76 1.74
N GLN A 205 -1.47 13.44 0.87
CA GLN A 205 -1.78 12.86 -0.45
C GLN A 205 -2.32 11.43 -0.34
N LEU A 206 -1.78 10.60 0.55
CA LEU A 206 -2.32 9.26 0.80
C LEU A 206 -3.77 9.31 1.32
N LYS A 207 -4.10 10.27 2.20
CA LYS A 207 -5.48 10.47 2.67
C LYS A 207 -6.45 10.69 1.52
N LYS A 208 -6.06 11.40 0.45
CA LYS A 208 -6.91 11.58 -0.73
C LYS A 208 -7.24 10.26 -1.42
N ILE A 209 -6.24 9.38 -1.58
CA ILE A 209 -6.46 8.03 -2.13
C ILE A 209 -7.43 7.25 -1.24
N ILE A 210 -7.31 7.37 0.08
CA ILE A 210 -8.09 6.57 1.04
C ILE A 210 -9.53 7.10 1.14
N TYR A 211 -9.69 8.41 1.38
CA TYR A 211 -10.93 9.01 1.88
C TYR A 211 -11.71 9.89 0.90
N ASP A 212 -11.12 10.33 -0.22
CA ASP A 212 -11.87 11.16 -1.18
C ASP A 212 -13.09 10.38 -1.72
N LYS A 213 -14.09 11.06 -2.28
CA LYS A 213 -15.31 10.41 -2.79
C LYS A 213 -15.39 10.49 -4.30
#